data_AF-A0A4V6PQY0-F1
#
_entry.id   AF-A0A4V6PQY0-F1
#
_cell.length_a   1.000
_cell.length_b   1.000
_cell.length_c   1.000
_cell.angle_alpha   90.00
_cell.angle_beta   90.00
_cell.angle_gamma   90.00
#
_symmetry.space_group_name_H-M   'P 1'
#
loop_
_entity.id
_entity.type
_entity.pdbx_description
1 polymer ?
#
loop_
_entity_poly.entity_id
_entity_poly.type
_entity_poly.pdbx_seq_one_letter_code
_entity_poly.pdbx_strand_id
1 'polypeptide(L)'
;MAIYHWTGAAGTGAFATAGNWDPAANAPPGPSDLAIIVNAATPISGTGTAQILNFGGTNGVEGHLTARYGCPVNENLTLLRGAILTTPKLHIVVDFSPNPPTTGVAMVTVGEHSRVVISGCNPPDTYAISIANIVGKHGTLVVQGAHAVVDGGNQPMSVGQDGTGVLTIKKGAVVSVGNGDPIKYPWALVIGNHWHKLKPGSGTVEVSNASLLVHGQVIVGRNTVGKLDVHERGLVVAEDVAIGWAPDSGQGDQGKGSVTVKGSDARLIVDNSLEVGHMGVGSLTVAEHGFVSAGIAINVNGALSLADGQIETTALGVYTGATLSGHGTVIASAGFNINDLGAITAHQQLNLIGDIDNAGTITVAAGGDLRCFGTLLDDQGSIELQANSVASLEAVGSGQTITFAGNNAKLVLRSPGAFGGTIKNFGPTHSIELEAEVTLPPNFANGVLTLTGPGNNNVVAQLQMQGAIAYNTNSFNVVPGPPAVITYV
;
A
#
# COMPACT_ATOMS: atom_id res chain seq x y z
N MET A 1 26.50 -26.70 -25.85
CA MET A 1 25.05 -26.49 -25.88
C MET A 1 24.63 -26.51 -27.34
N ALA A 2 23.84 -27.50 -27.76
CA ALA A 2 23.24 -27.45 -29.10
C ALA A 2 22.05 -26.48 -29.10
N ILE A 3 21.72 -25.94 -30.26
CA ILE A 3 20.61 -25.00 -30.45
C ILE A 3 19.59 -25.68 -31.35
N TYR A 4 18.35 -25.74 -30.87
CA TYR A 4 17.23 -26.32 -31.59
C TYR A 4 16.14 -25.27 -31.80
N HIS A 5 15.55 -25.25 -32.99
CA HIS A 5 14.44 -24.40 -33.35
C HIS A 5 13.18 -25.24 -33.54
N TRP A 6 12.08 -24.84 -32.91
CA TRP A 6 10.79 -25.48 -33.10
C TRP A 6 10.28 -25.26 -34.52
N THR A 7 9.95 -26.34 -35.22
CA THR A 7 9.34 -26.32 -36.55
C THR A 7 7.91 -26.84 -36.53
N GLY A 8 7.58 -27.75 -35.60
CA GLY A 8 6.31 -28.48 -35.60
C GLY A 8 6.10 -29.37 -36.83
N ALA A 9 7.16 -29.65 -37.60
CA ALA A 9 7.08 -30.29 -38.91
C ALA A 9 6.55 -31.73 -38.87
N ALA A 10 6.62 -32.41 -37.72
CA ALA A 10 6.03 -33.73 -37.56
C ALA A 10 4.49 -33.69 -37.41
N GLY A 11 3.87 -32.51 -37.44
CA GLY A 11 2.42 -32.34 -37.32
C GLY A 11 1.88 -32.64 -35.93
N THR A 12 2.74 -32.67 -34.91
CA THR A 12 2.35 -32.93 -33.51
C THR A 12 2.79 -31.77 -32.61
N GLY A 13 2.03 -31.50 -31.55
CA GLY A 13 2.44 -30.55 -30.51
C GLY A 13 3.45 -31.12 -29.50
N ALA A 14 3.79 -32.41 -29.57
CA ALA A 14 4.57 -33.07 -28.54
C ALA A 14 6.03 -32.60 -28.53
N PHE A 15 6.49 -32.09 -27.39
CA PHE A 15 7.87 -31.60 -27.21
C PHE A 15 8.92 -32.69 -27.50
N ALA A 16 8.63 -33.92 -27.08
CA ALA A 16 9.54 -35.06 -27.19
C ALA A 16 9.68 -35.65 -28.61
N THR A 17 8.89 -35.18 -29.58
CA THR A 17 8.98 -35.66 -30.97
C THR A 17 10.16 -34.98 -31.67
N ALA A 18 11.22 -35.74 -31.95
CA ALA A 18 12.45 -35.20 -32.56
C ALA A 18 12.21 -34.50 -33.91
N GLY A 19 11.26 -34.99 -34.72
CA GLY A 19 10.88 -34.38 -36.00
C GLY A 19 10.21 -32.99 -35.91
N ASN A 20 9.94 -32.48 -34.70
CA ASN A 20 9.45 -31.11 -34.49
C ASN A 20 10.58 -30.07 -34.33
N TRP A 21 11.84 -30.49 -34.42
CA TRP A 21 13.00 -29.63 -34.12
C TRP A 21 13.97 -29.57 -35.30
N ASP A 22 14.59 -28.40 -35.50
CA ASP A 22 15.68 -28.14 -36.45
C ASP A 22 16.96 -27.73 -35.71
N PRO A 23 18.16 -28.25 -36.04
CA PRO A 23 18.44 -29.28 -37.05
C PRO A 23 17.63 -30.54 -36.80
N ALA A 24 17.09 -31.14 -37.86
CA ALA A 24 16.38 -32.41 -37.77
C ALA A 24 17.26 -33.43 -37.04
N ALA A 25 16.89 -33.74 -35.81
CA ALA A 25 17.73 -34.51 -34.90
C ALA A 25 17.16 -35.90 -34.67
N ASN A 26 18.02 -36.83 -34.26
CA ASN A 26 17.60 -38.17 -33.84
C ASN A 26 16.89 -38.13 -32.47
N ALA A 27 16.98 -37.02 -31.74
CA ALA A 27 16.40 -36.81 -30.42
C ALA A 27 15.93 -35.35 -30.26
N PRO A 28 14.89 -35.09 -29.45
CA PRO A 28 14.48 -33.72 -29.09
C PRO A 28 15.57 -33.01 -28.22
N PRO A 29 15.45 -31.69 -27.99
CA PRO A 29 16.36 -30.95 -27.12
C PRO A 29 16.43 -31.58 -25.73
N GLY A 30 17.65 -31.73 -25.24
CA GLY A 30 17.93 -32.29 -23.92
C GLY A 30 18.30 -31.24 -22.87
N PRO A 31 18.57 -31.66 -21.62
CA PRO A 31 18.77 -30.76 -20.50
C PRO A 31 20.02 -29.85 -20.55
N SER A 32 20.88 -30.04 -21.55
CA SER A 32 22.10 -29.26 -21.81
C SER A 32 22.00 -28.42 -23.10
N ASP A 33 20.80 -28.33 -23.66
CA ASP A 33 20.53 -27.70 -24.96
C ASP A 33 19.65 -26.46 -24.82
N LEU A 34 19.74 -25.58 -25.82
CA LEU A 34 18.87 -24.44 -26.00
C LEU A 34 17.73 -24.82 -26.95
N ALA A 35 16.49 -24.70 -26.47
CA ALA A 35 15.30 -24.87 -27.28
C ALA A 35 14.66 -23.50 -27.54
N ILE A 36 14.58 -23.10 -28.81
CA ILE A 36 13.98 -21.86 -29.27
C ILE A 36 12.64 -22.20 -29.92
N ILE A 37 11.57 -21.62 -29.41
CA ILE A 37 10.21 -21.90 -29.83
C ILE A 37 9.60 -20.59 -30.31
N VAL A 38 9.27 -20.54 -31.60
CA VAL A 38 8.71 -19.35 -32.25
C VAL A 38 7.49 -19.75 -33.06
N ASN A 39 6.34 -19.12 -32.79
CA ASN A 39 5.09 -19.30 -33.53
C ASN A 39 4.67 -20.77 -33.66
N ALA A 40 4.65 -21.51 -32.55
CA ALA A 40 4.14 -22.88 -32.55
C ALA A 40 2.67 -22.91 -33.02
N ALA A 41 2.43 -23.51 -34.20
CA ALA A 41 1.11 -23.57 -34.83
C ALA A 41 0.07 -24.36 -34.02
N THR A 42 0.54 -25.32 -33.21
CA THR A 42 -0.26 -26.09 -32.25
C THR A 42 0.32 -25.95 -30.86
N PRO A 43 -0.51 -25.99 -29.79
CA PRO A 43 -0.01 -25.98 -28.42
C PRO A 43 1.05 -27.06 -28.16
N ILE A 44 2.10 -26.69 -27.43
CA ILE A 44 3.20 -27.59 -27.08
C ILE A 44 2.76 -28.47 -25.92
N SER A 45 2.81 -29.78 -26.12
CA SER A 45 2.26 -30.79 -25.22
C SER A 45 3.31 -31.82 -24.78
N GLY A 46 2.92 -32.69 -23.85
CA GLY A 46 3.79 -33.72 -23.27
C GLY A 46 4.81 -33.16 -22.29
N THR A 47 5.89 -33.90 -22.06
CA THR A 47 6.98 -33.52 -21.15
C THR A 47 8.23 -33.11 -21.92
N GLY A 48 8.90 -32.04 -21.49
CA GLY A 48 10.12 -31.55 -22.12
C GLY A 48 11.12 -31.01 -21.11
N THR A 49 12.41 -31.19 -21.37
CA THR A 49 13.47 -30.57 -20.55
C THR A 49 14.57 -30.04 -21.44
N ALA A 50 14.84 -28.74 -21.32
CA ALA A 50 15.96 -28.08 -21.96
C ALA A 50 16.85 -27.38 -20.91
N GLN A 51 18.07 -27.00 -21.27
CA GLN A 51 18.84 -26.08 -20.45
C GLN A 51 18.13 -24.73 -20.41
N ILE A 52 17.75 -24.21 -21.59
CA ILE A 52 17.06 -22.95 -21.75
C ILE A 52 15.84 -23.18 -22.65
N LEU A 53 14.68 -22.71 -22.21
CA LEU A 53 13.46 -22.64 -23.01
C LEU A 53 13.24 -21.17 -23.42
N ASN A 54 13.52 -20.84 -24.67
CA ASN A 54 13.32 -19.48 -25.18
C ASN A 54 12.06 -19.42 -26.04
N PHE A 55 11.13 -18.54 -25.67
CA PHE A 55 9.90 -18.31 -26.41
C PHE A 55 9.91 -16.93 -27.11
N GLY A 56 9.77 -16.94 -28.44
CA GLY A 56 9.43 -15.77 -29.26
C GLY A 56 8.14 -16.02 -30.05
N GLY A 57 7.64 -15.06 -30.82
CA GLY A 57 6.35 -15.23 -31.49
C GLY A 57 5.17 -15.38 -30.52
N THR A 58 4.15 -16.12 -30.94
CA THR A 58 3.01 -16.49 -30.10
C THR A 58 2.95 -18.00 -29.89
N ASN A 59 2.96 -18.45 -28.63
CA ASN A 59 2.97 -19.86 -28.29
C ASN A 59 1.95 -20.21 -27.21
N GLY A 60 1.34 -21.40 -27.34
CA GLY A 60 0.56 -22.05 -26.29
C GLY A 60 1.29 -23.29 -25.77
N VAL A 61 1.20 -23.54 -24.46
CA VAL A 61 1.73 -24.76 -23.82
C VAL A 61 0.59 -25.44 -23.07
N GLU A 62 0.37 -26.72 -23.32
CA GLU A 62 -0.51 -27.62 -22.55
C GLU A 62 0.29 -28.68 -21.78
N GLY A 63 1.60 -28.80 -22.08
CA GLY A 63 2.50 -29.79 -21.48
C GLY A 63 3.17 -29.35 -20.18
N HIS A 64 4.08 -30.20 -19.71
CA HIS A 64 4.96 -29.96 -18.57
C HIS A 64 6.39 -29.74 -19.08
N LEU A 65 6.82 -28.49 -19.09
CA LEU A 65 8.14 -28.10 -19.61
C LEU A 65 9.05 -27.67 -18.46
N THR A 66 10.31 -28.08 -18.53
CA THR A 66 11.34 -27.72 -17.56
C THR A 66 12.52 -27.05 -18.25
N ALA A 67 12.91 -25.86 -17.79
CA ALA A 67 14.19 -25.25 -18.09
C ALA A 67 15.13 -25.44 -16.90
N ARG A 68 16.37 -25.87 -17.13
CA ARG A 68 17.36 -26.04 -16.05
C ARG A 68 18.14 -24.77 -15.70
N TYR A 69 18.14 -23.77 -16.57
CA TYR A 69 18.88 -22.52 -16.38
C TYR A 69 18.00 -21.27 -16.48
N GLY A 70 17.03 -21.25 -17.40
CA GLY A 70 16.13 -20.12 -17.49
C GLY A 70 15.15 -20.22 -18.65
N CYS A 71 14.14 -19.36 -18.57
CA CYS A 71 13.06 -19.27 -19.54
C CYS A 71 12.88 -17.81 -19.98
N PRO A 72 13.65 -17.32 -20.96
CA PRO A 72 13.38 -16.06 -21.63
C PRO A 72 12.06 -16.14 -22.41
N VAL A 73 11.17 -15.18 -22.17
CA VAL A 73 9.94 -15.00 -22.95
C VAL A 73 9.98 -13.61 -23.56
N ASN A 74 10.24 -13.55 -24.86
CA ASN A 74 10.51 -12.31 -25.55
C ASN A 74 9.31 -11.77 -26.34
N GLU A 75 8.23 -12.56 -26.44
CA GLU A 75 6.93 -12.18 -27.02
C GLU A 75 5.77 -12.85 -26.25
N ASN A 76 4.88 -13.61 -26.88
CA ASN A 76 3.67 -14.13 -26.22
C ASN A 76 3.78 -15.62 -25.84
N LEU A 77 3.51 -15.93 -24.57
CA LEU A 77 3.40 -17.28 -24.05
C LEU A 77 2.11 -17.42 -23.24
N THR A 78 1.30 -18.43 -23.56
CA THR A 78 0.13 -18.81 -22.77
C THR A 78 0.27 -20.24 -22.23
N LEU A 79 0.25 -20.38 -20.91
CA LEU A 79 0.12 -21.67 -20.23
C LEU A 79 -1.36 -22.03 -20.12
N LEU A 80 -1.79 -22.95 -20.97
CA LEU A 80 -3.14 -23.46 -21.07
C LEU A 80 -3.45 -24.39 -19.90
N ARG A 81 -4.72 -24.81 -19.78
CA ARG A 81 -5.22 -25.57 -18.63
C ARG A 81 -4.36 -26.80 -18.35
N GLY A 82 -3.87 -26.93 -17.12
CA GLY A 82 -3.04 -28.05 -16.68
C GLY A 82 -1.55 -27.95 -17.04
N ALA A 83 -1.14 -26.94 -17.81
CA ALA A 83 0.27 -26.77 -18.17
C ALA A 83 1.13 -26.43 -16.95
N ILE A 84 2.39 -26.90 -16.98
CA ILE A 84 3.38 -26.61 -15.93
C ILE A 84 4.66 -26.13 -16.61
N LEU A 85 5.16 -24.98 -16.18
CA LEU A 85 6.48 -24.49 -16.53
C LEU A 85 7.35 -24.45 -15.28
N THR A 86 8.38 -25.29 -15.22
CA THR A 86 9.36 -25.28 -14.14
C THR A 86 10.66 -24.67 -14.63
N THR A 87 11.17 -23.66 -13.93
CA THR A 87 12.40 -22.96 -14.33
C THR A 87 13.05 -22.28 -13.13
N PRO A 88 14.38 -22.17 -13.01
CA PRO A 88 14.97 -21.32 -11.98
C PRO A 88 14.77 -19.81 -12.26
N LYS A 89 14.52 -19.44 -13.53
CA LYS A 89 14.36 -18.05 -13.97
C LYS A 89 13.26 -17.90 -15.02
N LEU A 90 12.35 -16.95 -14.83
CA LEU A 90 11.37 -16.51 -15.82
C LEU A 90 11.63 -15.02 -16.11
N HIS A 91 12.17 -14.73 -17.30
CA HIS A 91 12.49 -13.36 -17.69
C HIS A 91 11.61 -12.95 -18.87
N ILE A 92 10.77 -11.94 -18.68
CA ILE A 92 9.80 -11.45 -19.67
C ILE A 92 10.37 -10.18 -20.27
N VAL A 93 10.64 -10.23 -21.58
CA VAL A 93 11.46 -9.28 -22.32
C VAL A 93 12.88 -9.15 -21.76
N VAL A 94 13.80 -9.92 -22.33
CA VAL A 94 15.24 -9.85 -22.00
C VAL A 94 16.06 -9.97 -23.28
N ASP A 95 17.17 -9.24 -23.35
CA ASP A 95 18.08 -9.36 -24.48
C ASP A 95 18.82 -10.69 -24.39
N PHE A 96 18.37 -11.67 -25.19
CA PHE A 96 18.90 -13.02 -25.18
C PHE A 96 19.25 -13.46 -26.60
N SER A 97 20.54 -13.68 -26.85
CA SER A 97 21.02 -14.26 -28.12
C SER A 97 20.92 -15.79 -28.09
N PRO A 98 20.47 -16.45 -29.19
CA PRO A 98 20.26 -15.91 -30.54
C PRO A 98 18.80 -15.52 -30.86
N ASN A 99 17.89 -15.46 -29.88
CA ASN A 99 16.49 -15.09 -30.09
C ASN A 99 16.07 -13.89 -29.22
N PRO A 100 16.54 -12.66 -29.55
CA PRO A 100 16.17 -11.45 -28.82
C PRO A 100 14.72 -11.04 -29.12
N PRO A 101 14.13 -10.11 -28.35
CA PRO A 101 12.79 -9.59 -28.63
C PRO A 101 12.71 -8.89 -29.99
N THR A 102 11.78 -9.31 -30.84
CA THR A 102 11.53 -8.65 -32.13
C THR A 102 10.53 -7.50 -32.02
N THR A 103 9.73 -7.48 -30.95
CA THR A 103 8.70 -6.46 -30.72
C THR A 103 9.03 -5.57 -29.51
N GLY A 104 8.17 -4.59 -29.25
CA GLY A 104 8.23 -3.76 -28.04
C GLY A 104 7.62 -4.41 -26.79
N VAL A 105 6.95 -5.56 -26.92
CA VAL A 105 6.00 -6.09 -25.92
C VAL A 105 6.12 -7.61 -25.80
N ALA A 106 6.17 -8.12 -24.57
CA ALA A 106 6.00 -9.55 -24.29
C ALA A 106 4.96 -9.78 -23.19
N MET A 107 4.25 -10.90 -23.27
CA MET A 107 3.21 -11.27 -22.32
C MET A 107 3.28 -12.76 -22.01
N VAL A 108 3.30 -13.07 -20.71
CA VAL A 108 3.08 -14.43 -20.20
C VAL A 108 1.70 -14.47 -19.55
N THR A 109 0.87 -15.43 -19.95
CA THR A 109 -0.42 -15.72 -19.30
C THR A 109 -0.37 -17.09 -18.65
N VAL A 110 -0.61 -17.13 -17.34
CA VAL A 110 -0.83 -18.36 -16.55
C VAL A 110 -2.34 -18.51 -16.35
N GLY A 111 -2.94 -19.40 -17.14
CA GLY A 111 -4.37 -19.68 -17.11
C GLY A 111 -4.82 -20.60 -15.97
N GLU A 112 -6.12 -20.90 -15.98
CA GLU A 112 -6.79 -21.74 -14.99
C GLU A 112 -6.10 -23.11 -14.84
N HIS A 113 -5.87 -23.54 -13.61
CA HIS A 113 -5.14 -24.78 -13.27
C HIS A 113 -3.73 -24.93 -13.86
N SER A 114 -3.12 -23.87 -14.41
CA SER A 114 -1.74 -23.92 -14.89
C SER A 114 -0.78 -23.29 -13.89
N ARG A 115 0.50 -23.64 -14.02
CA ARG A 115 1.51 -23.28 -13.02
C ARG A 115 2.82 -22.85 -13.64
N VAL A 116 3.39 -21.78 -13.09
CA VAL A 116 4.83 -21.52 -13.14
C VAL A 116 5.41 -21.89 -11.78
N VAL A 117 6.48 -22.68 -11.79
CA VAL A 117 7.20 -23.08 -10.57
C VAL A 117 8.65 -22.66 -10.72
N ILE A 118 9.07 -21.71 -9.89
CA ILE A 118 10.46 -21.34 -9.75
C ILE A 118 11.16 -22.36 -8.87
N SER A 119 12.13 -23.06 -9.46
CA SER A 119 12.87 -24.13 -8.78
C SER A 119 14.35 -24.00 -9.05
N GLY A 120 15.13 -23.77 -7.98
CA GLY A 120 16.58 -23.61 -8.03
C GLY A 120 17.03 -22.41 -7.19
N CYS A 121 18.34 -22.31 -6.97
CA CYS A 121 18.94 -21.17 -6.30
C CYS A 121 19.30 -20.10 -7.34
N ASN A 122 18.85 -18.87 -7.14
CA ASN A 122 19.35 -17.75 -7.93
C ASN A 122 20.62 -17.17 -7.28
N PRO A 123 21.61 -16.77 -8.09
CA PRO A 123 22.75 -16.02 -7.58
C PRO A 123 22.29 -14.78 -6.79
N PRO A 124 23.11 -14.29 -5.84
CA PRO A 124 22.92 -12.94 -5.30
C PRO A 124 22.76 -11.92 -6.44
N ASP A 125 22.00 -10.86 -6.19
CA ASP A 125 21.85 -9.73 -7.11
C ASP A 125 21.04 -9.96 -8.40
N THR A 126 20.23 -11.02 -8.47
CA THR A 126 19.31 -11.22 -9.60
C THR A 126 17.90 -11.63 -9.15
N TYR A 127 16.93 -11.33 -10.01
CA TYR A 127 15.54 -11.72 -9.82
C TYR A 127 15.25 -13.03 -10.54
N ALA A 128 14.59 -13.94 -9.85
CA ALA A 128 14.09 -15.17 -10.45
C ALA A 128 13.01 -14.87 -11.48
N ILE A 129 12.15 -13.91 -11.16
CA ILE A 129 11.12 -13.43 -12.07
C ILE A 129 11.43 -11.96 -12.36
N SER A 130 11.72 -11.65 -13.63
CA SER A 130 12.03 -10.28 -14.05
C SER A 130 11.11 -9.89 -15.20
N ILE A 131 10.36 -8.80 -15.02
CA ILE A 131 9.43 -8.29 -16.02
C ILE A 131 9.96 -6.97 -16.57
N ALA A 132 10.11 -6.92 -17.89
CA ALA A 132 10.63 -5.77 -18.64
C ALA A 132 12.08 -5.44 -18.28
N ASN A 133 13.01 -6.36 -18.60
CA ASN A 133 14.45 -6.21 -18.33
C ASN A 133 15.20 -5.45 -19.44
N ILE A 134 14.49 -4.64 -20.24
CA ILE A 134 15.06 -3.83 -21.31
C ILE A 134 14.41 -2.45 -21.31
N VAL A 135 15.24 -1.42 -21.37
CA VAL A 135 14.82 -0.02 -21.44
C VAL A 135 13.88 0.23 -22.60
N GLY A 136 12.73 0.86 -22.31
CA GLY A 136 11.73 1.24 -23.31
C GLY A 136 10.94 0.07 -23.90
N LYS A 137 11.00 -1.12 -23.28
CA LYS A 137 10.15 -2.27 -23.63
C LYS A 137 9.09 -2.51 -22.56
N HIS A 138 8.06 -3.28 -22.93
CA HIS A 138 6.93 -3.59 -22.08
C HIS A 138 6.83 -5.09 -21.83
N GLY A 139 6.83 -5.50 -20.56
CA GLY A 139 6.64 -6.89 -20.15
C GLY A 139 5.35 -7.03 -19.33
N THR A 140 4.62 -8.12 -19.52
CA THR A 140 3.40 -8.39 -18.77
C THR A 140 3.34 -9.83 -18.29
N LEU A 141 3.00 -10.03 -17.02
CA LEU A 141 2.63 -11.33 -16.46
C LEU A 141 1.17 -11.26 -16.00
N VAL A 142 0.32 -12.10 -16.59
CA VAL A 142 -1.08 -12.24 -16.18
C VAL A 142 -1.26 -13.61 -15.54
N VAL A 143 -1.71 -13.65 -14.29
CA VAL A 143 -2.05 -14.88 -13.58
C VAL A 143 -3.55 -14.86 -13.32
N GLN A 144 -4.28 -15.77 -13.95
CA GLN A 144 -5.74 -15.69 -13.96
C GLN A 144 -6.44 -17.04 -13.98
N GLY A 145 -7.50 -17.12 -13.21
CA GLY A 145 -8.39 -18.29 -13.14
C GLY A 145 -8.15 -19.11 -11.88
N ALA A 146 -9.12 -19.96 -11.56
CA ALA A 146 -9.06 -20.84 -10.42
C ALA A 146 -7.80 -21.71 -10.49
N HIS A 147 -7.08 -21.82 -9.37
CA HIS A 147 -5.87 -22.63 -9.23
C HIS A 147 -4.73 -22.28 -10.22
N ALA A 148 -4.78 -21.11 -10.86
CA ALA A 148 -3.62 -20.56 -11.56
C ALA A 148 -2.59 -20.12 -10.53
N VAL A 149 -1.35 -20.61 -10.64
CA VAL A 149 -0.31 -20.37 -9.63
C VAL A 149 0.99 -19.93 -10.27
N VAL A 150 1.59 -18.87 -9.73
CA VAL A 150 3.02 -18.61 -9.87
C VAL A 150 3.64 -18.84 -8.50
N ASP A 151 4.36 -19.95 -8.37
CA ASP A 151 5.17 -20.26 -7.20
C ASP A 151 6.58 -19.76 -7.47
N GLY A 152 6.97 -18.68 -6.81
CA GLY A 152 8.28 -18.04 -6.90
C GLY A 152 9.36 -18.81 -6.15
N GLY A 153 9.06 -19.91 -5.47
CA GLY A 153 10.07 -20.74 -4.81
C GLY A 153 10.85 -19.99 -3.72
N ASN A 154 10.21 -19.02 -3.09
CA ASN A 154 10.83 -18.07 -2.16
C ASN A 154 12.02 -17.31 -2.78
N GLN A 155 11.90 -16.98 -4.07
CA GLN A 155 12.87 -16.20 -4.83
C GLN A 155 12.30 -14.84 -5.27
N PRO A 156 13.18 -13.84 -5.44
CA PRO A 156 12.76 -12.46 -5.59
C PRO A 156 12.21 -12.17 -6.99
N MET A 157 11.29 -11.20 -7.06
CA MET A 157 10.65 -10.73 -8.29
C MET A 157 10.85 -9.23 -8.52
N SER A 158 11.05 -8.82 -9.78
CA SER A 158 10.93 -7.43 -10.20
C SER A 158 9.86 -7.22 -11.26
N VAL A 159 9.02 -6.21 -11.05
CA VAL A 159 8.01 -5.73 -12.00
C VAL A 159 8.41 -4.34 -12.46
N GLY A 160 8.84 -4.22 -13.72
CA GLY A 160 9.41 -2.98 -14.23
C GLY A 160 10.87 -2.86 -13.82
N GLN A 161 11.67 -3.83 -14.28
CA GLN A 161 13.10 -3.91 -13.96
C GLN A 161 13.86 -2.73 -14.57
N ASP A 162 13.86 -2.63 -15.91
CA ASP A 162 14.46 -1.52 -16.68
C ASP A 162 13.46 -0.86 -17.64
N GLY A 163 12.39 -1.57 -18.00
CA GLY A 163 11.29 -1.11 -18.84
C GLY A 163 9.98 -0.96 -18.06
N THR A 164 8.86 -1.00 -18.77
CA THR A 164 7.52 -0.96 -18.18
C THR A 164 7.02 -2.38 -17.92
N GLY A 165 6.92 -2.77 -16.65
CA GLY A 165 6.43 -4.09 -16.24
C GLY A 165 5.03 -4.02 -15.65
N VAL A 166 4.21 -5.02 -15.98
CA VAL A 166 2.87 -5.19 -15.41
C VAL A 166 2.70 -6.60 -14.88
N LEU A 167 2.20 -6.73 -13.66
CA LEU A 167 1.72 -7.98 -13.08
C LEU A 167 0.24 -7.84 -12.74
N THR A 168 -0.60 -8.68 -13.33
CA THR A 168 -2.04 -8.72 -13.02
C THR A 168 -2.39 -10.08 -12.43
N ILE A 169 -2.96 -10.09 -11.23
CA ILE A 169 -3.39 -11.30 -10.53
C ILE A 169 -4.90 -11.21 -10.30
N LYS A 170 -5.64 -12.18 -10.84
CA LYS A 170 -7.11 -12.12 -10.78
C LYS A 170 -7.81 -13.46 -10.78
N LYS A 171 -9.09 -13.44 -10.43
CA LYS A 171 -10.03 -14.57 -10.59
C LYS A 171 -9.59 -15.85 -9.86
N GLY A 172 -9.19 -15.73 -8.59
CA GLY A 172 -8.79 -16.84 -7.72
C GLY A 172 -7.36 -17.34 -7.92
N ALA A 173 -6.55 -16.61 -8.69
CA ALA A 173 -5.14 -16.89 -8.88
C ALA A 173 -4.30 -16.58 -7.63
N VAL A 174 -3.13 -17.22 -7.54
CA VAL A 174 -2.16 -16.99 -6.46
C VAL A 174 -0.78 -16.75 -7.06
N VAL A 175 -0.10 -15.72 -6.57
CA VAL A 175 1.34 -15.50 -6.78
C VAL A 175 2.03 -15.49 -5.43
N SER A 176 3.08 -16.29 -5.29
CA SER A 176 3.92 -16.31 -4.10
C SER A 176 5.34 -15.97 -4.53
N VAL A 177 5.97 -14.97 -3.93
CA VAL A 177 7.38 -14.61 -4.16
C VAL A 177 8.04 -14.35 -2.82
N GLY A 178 9.36 -14.31 -2.78
CA GLY A 178 10.02 -14.10 -1.50
C GLY A 178 11.51 -13.97 -1.60
N ASN A 179 12.15 -13.80 -0.46
CA ASN A 179 13.58 -13.99 -0.35
C ASN A 179 13.88 -14.91 0.83
N GLY A 180 14.37 -16.10 0.53
CA GLY A 180 14.77 -17.07 1.56
C GLY A 180 15.92 -16.63 2.47
N ASP A 181 16.56 -15.51 2.20
CA ASP A 181 17.57 -14.90 3.07
C ASP A 181 17.25 -13.40 3.28
N PRO A 182 16.60 -13.02 4.39
CA PRO A 182 16.17 -11.64 4.64
C PRO A 182 17.34 -10.65 4.78
N ILE A 183 18.58 -11.13 4.84
CA ILE A 183 19.79 -10.31 4.99
C ILE A 183 20.45 -10.03 3.62
N LYS A 184 20.05 -10.75 2.56
CA LYS A 184 20.66 -10.61 1.23
C LYS A 184 19.78 -9.83 0.27
N TYR A 185 20.39 -8.94 -0.51
CA TYR A 185 19.79 -8.42 -1.72
C TYR A 185 19.60 -9.54 -2.77
N PRO A 186 18.52 -9.53 -3.58
CA PRO A 186 17.48 -8.49 -3.65
C PRO A 186 16.27 -8.72 -2.75
N TRP A 187 15.51 -7.65 -2.51
CA TRP A 187 14.23 -7.70 -1.81
C TRP A 187 13.22 -8.62 -2.51
N ALA A 188 12.24 -9.10 -1.75
CA ALA A 188 11.30 -10.10 -2.20
C ALA A 188 10.49 -9.67 -3.43
N LEU A 189 10.00 -8.42 -3.44
CA LEU A 189 9.31 -7.83 -4.58
C LEU A 189 9.69 -6.37 -4.77
N VAL A 190 10.09 -6.00 -5.98
CA VAL A 190 10.36 -4.60 -6.36
C VAL A 190 9.51 -4.18 -7.55
N ILE A 191 8.74 -3.12 -7.37
CA ILE A 191 7.85 -2.53 -8.38
C ILE A 191 8.44 -1.18 -8.82
N GLY A 192 8.87 -1.08 -10.09
CA GLY A 192 9.57 0.11 -10.60
C GLY A 192 10.99 0.22 -10.07
N ASN A 193 11.90 -0.63 -10.56
CA ASN A 193 13.23 -0.81 -9.97
C ASN A 193 14.27 0.21 -10.46
N HIS A 194 14.68 0.16 -11.73
CA HIS A 194 15.81 0.94 -12.24
C HIS A 194 15.41 2.18 -13.03
N TRP A 195 16.10 3.27 -12.75
CA TRP A 195 15.96 4.52 -13.47
C TRP A 195 16.84 4.57 -14.71
N HIS A 196 16.30 5.16 -15.78
CA HIS A 196 17.02 5.47 -17.01
C HIS A 196 16.65 6.87 -17.52
N LYS A 197 17.66 7.70 -17.80
CA LYS A 197 17.51 9.14 -18.10
C LYS A 197 16.53 9.48 -19.23
N LEU A 198 16.45 8.64 -20.25
CA LEU A 198 15.66 8.92 -21.45
C LEU A 198 14.30 8.19 -21.47
N LYS A 199 14.17 7.11 -20.71
CA LYS A 199 12.99 6.23 -20.69
C LYS A 199 12.96 5.52 -19.34
N PRO A 200 12.45 6.16 -18.27
CA PRO A 200 12.41 5.53 -16.96
C PRO A 200 11.60 4.23 -17.03
N GLY A 201 12.07 3.20 -16.33
CA GLY A 201 11.25 2.02 -16.08
C GLY A 201 10.00 2.40 -15.27
N SER A 202 9.02 1.52 -15.27
CA SER A 202 7.88 1.63 -14.35
C SER A 202 7.31 0.27 -14.05
N GLY A 203 6.77 0.11 -12.85
CA GLY A 203 6.13 -1.14 -12.43
C GLY A 203 4.68 -0.91 -12.03
N THR A 204 3.79 -1.83 -12.41
CA THR A 204 2.42 -1.85 -11.93
C THR A 204 2.03 -3.27 -11.53
N VAL A 205 1.50 -3.42 -10.32
CA VAL A 205 0.94 -4.67 -9.81
C VAL A 205 -0.52 -4.43 -9.49
N GLU A 206 -1.40 -5.28 -10.03
CA GLU A 206 -2.84 -5.24 -9.78
C GLU A 206 -3.30 -6.59 -9.20
N VAL A 207 -3.99 -6.54 -8.06
CA VAL A 207 -4.52 -7.72 -7.37
C VAL A 207 -6.03 -7.55 -7.18
N SER A 208 -6.84 -8.43 -7.79
CA SER A 208 -8.31 -8.35 -7.71
C SER A 208 -8.94 -9.73 -7.62
N ASN A 209 -9.74 -10.00 -6.59
CA ASN A 209 -10.29 -11.33 -6.32
C ASN A 209 -9.21 -12.44 -6.43
N ALA A 210 -8.06 -12.23 -5.79
CA ALA A 210 -6.86 -13.05 -5.92
C ALA A 210 -5.85 -12.72 -4.81
N SER A 211 -4.77 -13.50 -4.71
CA SER A 211 -3.76 -13.33 -3.66
C SER A 211 -2.34 -13.14 -4.19
N LEU A 212 -1.64 -12.18 -3.60
CA LEU A 212 -0.19 -11.99 -3.70
C LEU A 212 0.43 -12.20 -2.33
N LEU A 213 1.27 -13.22 -2.20
CA LEU A 213 1.98 -13.56 -0.98
C LEU A 213 3.46 -13.23 -1.16
N VAL A 214 3.97 -12.30 -0.37
CA VAL A 214 5.36 -11.86 -0.43
C VAL A 214 6.06 -12.19 0.89
N HIS A 215 7.05 -13.07 0.84
CA HIS A 215 7.87 -13.43 1.99
C HIS A 215 9.10 -12.51 2.04
N GLY A 216 9.02 -11.44 2.82
CA GLY A 216 10.04 -10.39 2.93
C GLY A 216 9.53 -9.01 2.52
N GLN A 217 10.47 -8.10 2.25
CA GLN A 217 10.16 -6.70 1.96
C GLN A 217 9.64 -6.48 0.53
N VAL A 218 8.55 -5.69 0.42
CA VAL A 218 8.03 -5.13 -0.83
C VAL A 218 8.49 -3.68 -0.97
N ILE A 219 9.03 -3.33 -2.13
CA ILE A 219 9.33 -1.95 -2.50
C ILE A 219 8.43 -1.50 -3.64
N VAL A 220 7.73 -0.39 -3.42
CA VAL A 220 6.89 0.26 -4.42
C VAL A 220 7.52 1.58 -4.81
N GLY A 221 8.05 1.65 -6.04
CA GLY A 221 8.77 2.81 -6.55
C GLY A 221 10.17 2.92 -5.97
N ARG A 222 11.10 2.05 -6.42
CA ARG A 222 12.48 2.06 -5.92
C ARG A 222 13.25 3.27 -6.42
N ASN A 223 13.65 3.25 -7.69
CA ASN A 223 14.28 4.39 -8.37
C ASN A 223 13.41 4.94 -9.49
N THR A 224 12.18 4.45 -9.64
CA THR A 224 11.22 4.93 -10.66
C THR A 224 9.81 4.94 -10.10
N VAL A 225 8.80 5.07 -10.97
CA VAL A 225 7.40 4.94 -10.61
C VAL A 225 7.03 3.48 -10.37
N GLY A 226 6.55 3.18 -9.17
CA GLY A 226 5.94 1.91 -8.83
C GLY A 226 4.50 2.11 -8.36
N LYS A 227 3.62 1.20 -8.76
CA LYS A 227 2.22 1.18 -8.36
C LYS A 227 1.78 -0.21 -7.91
N LEU A 228 1.13 -0.29 -6.76
CA LEU A 228 0.44 -1.47 -6.28
C LEU A 228 -1.03 -1.13 -6.04
N ASP A 229 -1.92 -1.75 -6.79
CA ASP A 229 -3.36 -1.62 -6.61
C ASP A 229 -3.95 -2.95 -6.11
N VAL A 230 -4.60 -2.88 -4.95
CA VAL A 230 -5.37 -3.96 -4.36
C VAL A 230 -6.84 -3.57 -4.46
N HIS A 231 -7.57 -4.28 -5.32
CA HIS A 231 -8.98 -4.05 -5.58
C HIS A 231 -9.86 -5.06 -4.83
N GLU A 232 -11.18 -4.99 -5.03
CA GLU A 232 -12.19 -5.85 -4.40
C GLU A 232 -11.73 -7.31 -4.28
N ARG A 233 -11.81 -7.84 -3.05
CA ARG A 233 -11.39 -9.22 -2.68
C ARG A 233 -9.93 -9.57 -3.06
N GLY A 234 -9.10 -8.57 -3.34
CA GLY A 234 -7.66 -8.73 -3.49
C GLY A 234 -7.00 -8.84 -2.12
N LEU A 235 -6.04 -9.75 -1.98
CA LEU A 235 -5.24 -9.94 -0.78
C LEU A 235 -3.76 -9.78 -1.12
N VAL A 236 -3.08 -8.89 -0.41
CA VAL A 236 -1.62 -8.80 -0.41
C VAL A 236 -1.12 -9.03 1.01
N VAL A 237 -0.17 -9.96 1.17
CA VAL A 237 0.54 -10.20 2.44
C VAL A 237 2.03 -9.95 2.23
N ALA A 238 2.66 -9.21 3.13
CA ALA A 238 4.09 -8.91 3.11
C ALA A 238 4.66 -8.82 4.53
N GLU A 239 5.96 -9.01 4.69
CA GLU A 239 6.61 -8.79 6.00
C GLU A 239 6.80 -7.29 6.24
N ASP A 240 7.38 -6.59 5.27
CA ASP A 240 7.60 -5.14 5.31
C ASP A 240 7.20 -4.52 3.97
N VAL A 241 6.73 -3.27 3.99
CA VAL A 241 6.38 -2.53 2.78
C VAL A 241 6.95 -1.13 2.84
N ALA A 242 7.66 -0.72 1.81
CA ALA A 242 8.17 0.64 1.67
C ALA A 242 7.71 1.26 0.34
N ILE A 243 7.09 2.44 0.45
CA ILE A 243 6.50 3.18 -0.67
C ILE A 243 7.33 4.44 -0.91
N GLY A 244 7.87 4.60 -2.11
CA GLY A 244 8.77 5.70 -2.44
C GLY A 244 10.13 5.53 -1.77
N TRP A 245 10.94 4.61 -2.26
CA TRP A 245 12.16 4.16 -1.57
C TRP A 245 13.35 5.11 -1.69
N ALA A 246 13.71 5.51 -2.91
CA ALA A 246 14.93 6.30 -3.13
C ALA A 246 14.67 7.81 -2.97
N PRO A 247 15.65 8.57 -2.48
CA PRO A 247 15.53 10.02 -2.42
C PRO A 247 15.37 10.63 -3.81
N ASP A 248 14.68 11.78 -3.87
CA ASP A 248 14.62 12.58 -5.08
C ASP A 248 16.02 13.15 -5.37
N SER A 249 16.65 12.67 -6.45
CA SER A 249 17.94 13.22 -6.92
C SER A 249 17.78 14.42 -7.87
N GLY A 250 16.59 15.01 -7.96
CA GLY A 250 16.22 16.01 -8.96
C GLY A 250 15.87 15.40 -10.32
N GLN A 251 15.68 14.08 -10.36
CA GLN A 251 15.29 13.33 -11.55
C GLN A 251 13.81 13.02 -11.44
N GLY A 252 13.02 13.62 -12.34
CA GLY A 252 11.58 13.82 -12.14
C GLY A 252 10.71 12.61 -11.81
N ASP A 253 11.17 11.36 -12.00
CA ASP A 253 10.40 10.14 -11.72
C ASP A 253 11.03 9.20 -10.68
N GLN A 254 12.13 9.61 -10.03
CA GLN A 254 12.82 8.75 -9.08
C GLN A 254 12.05 8.60 -7.76
N GLY A 255 12.02 7.37 -7.24
CA GLY A 255 11.54 7.09 -5.88
C GLY A 255 10.06 7.40 -5.67
N LYS A 256 9.23 7.24 -6.71
CA LYS A 256 7.79 7.53 -6.65
C LYS A 256 7.00 6.24 -6.47
N GLY A 257 6.48 6.02 -5.26
CA GLY A 257 5.63 4.88 -4.95
C GLY A 257 4.18 5.28 -4.73
N SER A 258 3.24 4.45 -5.18
CA SER A 258 1.83 4.61 -4.86
C SER A 258 1.19 3.25 -4.56
N VAL A 259 0.44 3.18 -3.48
CA VAL A 259 -0.34 2.02 -3.09
C VAL A 259 -1.80 2.41 -2.92
N THR A 260 -2.70 1.67 -3.56
CA THR A 260 -4.15 1.83 -3.40
C THR A 260 -4.74 0.55 -2.87
N VAL A 261 -5.50 0.61 -1.79
CA VAL A 261 -6.30 -0.50 -1.26
C VAL A 261 -7.76 -0.08 -1.29
N LYS A 262 -8.52 -0.65 -2.21
CA LYS A 262 -9.84 -0.13 -2.58
C LYS A 262 -10.88 -1.24 -2.79
N GLY A 263 -12.05 -1.03 -2.21
CA GLY A 263 -13.22 -1.87 -2.40
C GLY A 263 -13.39 -2.92 -1.30
N SER A 264 -14.59 -3.51 -1.25
CA SER A 264 -14.93 -4.48 -0.21
C SER A 264 -13.97 -5.68 -0.22
N ASP A 265 -13.53 -6.06 0.97
CA ASP A 265 -12.59 -7.16 1.21
C ASP A 265 -11.21 -7.01 0.53
N ALA A 266 -10.87 -5.82 0.01
CA ALA A 266 -9.49 -5.52 -0.40
C ALA A 266 -8.61 -5.40 0.85
N ARG A 267 -7.52 -6.17 0.92
CA ARG A 267 -6.68 -6.28 2.12
C ARG A 267 -5.20 -6.18 1.77
N LEU A 268 -4.51 -5.26 2.43
CA LEU A 268 -3.05 -5.24 2.53
C LEU A 268 -2.67 -5.55 3.98
N ILE A 269 -2.03 -6.69 4.19
CA ILE A 269 -1.58 -7.14 5.51
C ILE A 269 -0.06 -7.12 5.54
N VAL A 270 0.50 -6.34 6.45
CA VAL A 270 1.94 -6.20 6.66
C VAL A 270 2.27 -6.71 8.05
N ASP A 271 3.15 -7.71 8.16
CA ASP A 271 3.45 -8.32 9.46
C ASP A 271 4.24 -7.37 10.37
N ASN A 272 5.16 -6.58 9.80
CA ASN A 272 6.02 -5.65 10.53
C ASN A 272 5.62 -4.20 10.23
N SER A 273 6.43 -3.49 9.42
CA SER A 273 6.31 -2.04 9.22
C SER A 273 5.90 -1.68 7.81
N LEU A 274 5.05 -0.65 7.72
CA LEU A 274 4.63 -0.01 6.47
C LEU A 274 5.12 1.43 6.46
N GLU A 275 5.96 1.77 5.49
CA GLU A 275 6.52 3.11 5.34
C GLU A 275 5.96 3.81 4.11
N VAL A 276 5.30 4.95 4.32
CA VAL A 276 4.75 5.80 3.26
C VAL A 276 5.67 6.99 3.05
N GLY A 277 6.46 6.98 1.97
CA GLY A 277 7.49 7.99 1.70
C GLY A 277 8.82 7.67 2.40
N HIS A 278 9.36 6.46 2.22
CA HIS A 278 10.55 5.98 2.93
C HIS A 278 11.75 6.95 2.84
N MET A 279 12.22 7.24 1.63
CA MET A 279 13.16 8.36 1.37
C MET A 279 12.71 9.24 0.19
N GLY A 280 11.81 8.72 -0.64
CA GLY A 280 11.25 9.39 -1.81
C GLY A 280 9.83 9.86 -1.59
N VAL A 281 9.06 9.94 -2.68
CA VAL A 281 7.65 10.34 -2.64
C VAL A 281 6.78 9.09 -2.60
N GLY A 282 6.10 8.89 -1.47
CA GLY A 282 5.18 7.77 -1.29
C GLY A 282 3.75 8.23 -1.02
N SER A 283 2.78 7.52 -1.58
CA SER A 283 1.38 7.67 -1.23
C SER A 283 0.70 6.33 -0.93
N LEU A 284 -0.19 6.35 0.05
CA LEU A 284 -1.10 5.26 0.40
C LEU A 284 -2.54 5.78 0.41
N THR A 285 -3.41 5.13 -0.34
CA THR A 285 -4.85 5.42 -0.35
C THR A 285 -5.63 4.19 0.10
N VAL A 286 -6.51 4.37 1.10
CA VAL A 286 -7.40 3.32 1.61
C VAL A 286 -8.85 3.79 1.41
N ALA A 287 -9.59 3.12 0.53
CA ALA A 287 -10.89 3.63 0.08
C ALA A 287 -11.96 2.54 -0.05
N GLU A 288 -13.22 2.94 -0.02
CA GLU A 288 -14.39 2.08 -0.29
C GLU A 288 -14.36 0.78 0.52
N HIS A 289 -14.12 0.88 1.84
CA HIS A 289 -13.99 -0.25 2.76
C HIS A 289 -12.76 -1.15 2.54
N GLY A 290 -11.74 -0.65 1.87
CA GLY A 290 -10.41 -1.26 1.86
C GLY A 290 -9.81 -1.30 3.27
N PHE A 291 -8.99 -2.32 3.54
CA PHE A 291 -8.40 -2.58 4.84
C PHE A 291 -6.87 -2.70 4.74
N VAL A 292 -6.17 -1.95 5.58
CA VAL A 292 -4.71 -2.04 5.74
C VAL A 292 -4.38 -2.38 7.18
N SER A 293 -3.48 -3.35 7.40
CA SER A 293 -2.90 -3.57 8.71
C SER A 293 -1.37 -3.65 8.70
N ALA A 294 -0.74 -3.16 9.76
CA ALA A 294 0.69 -3.34 10.03
C ALA A 294 0.91 -3.82 11.47
N GLY A 295 1.67 -4.88 11.69
CA GLY A 295 1.84 -5.44 13.03
C GLY A 295 2.63 -4.55 13.99
N ILE A 296 3.59 -3.77 13.47
CA ILE A 296 4.46 -2.89 14.29
C ILE A 296 4.07 -1.42 14.13
N ALA A 297 4.22 -0.87 12.93
CA ALA A 297 3.99 0.55 12.73
C ALA A 297 3.62 0.90 11.29
N ILE A 298 2.87 1.99 11.16
CA ILE A 298 2.72 2.72 9.90
C ILE A 298 3.42 4.07 10.07
N ASN A 299 4.49 4.28 9.31
CA ASN A 299 5.29 5.51 9.34
C ASN A 299 4.97 6.35 8.11
N VAL A 300 4.31 7.49 8.31
CA VAL A 300 3.89 8.37 7.22
C VAL A 300 4.83 9.56 7.12
N ASN A 301 5.64 9.57 6.07
CA ASN A 301 6.51 10.66 5.63
C ASN A 301 6.03 11.29 4.29
N GLY A 302 4.99 10.71 3.68
CA GLY A 302 4.36 11.16 2.45
C GLY A 302 2.87 11.46 2.63
N ALA A 303 2.03 10.92 1.75
CA ALA A 303 0.58 11.14 1.79
C ALA A 303 -0.19 9.85 2.13
N LEU A 304 -0.98 9.89 3.20
CA LEU A 304 -1.96 8.88 3.54
C LEU A 304 -3.36 9.47 3.39
N SER A 305 -4.22 8.84 2.57
CA SER A 305 -5.61 9.26 2.40
C SER A 305 -6.59 8.14 2.69
N LEU A 306 -7.69 8.50 3.37
CA LEU A 306 -8.81 7.60 3.65
C LEU A 306 -10.09 8.12 2.98
N ALA A 307 -10.86 7.20 2.38
CA ALA A 307 -12.21 7.47 1.91
C ALA A 307 -13.10 6.27 2.23
N ASP A 308 -13.64 6.23 3.46
CA ASP A 308 -14.32 5.06 4.04
C ASP A 308 -13.39 3.85 4.22
N GLY A 309 -12.10 4.10 4.42
CA GLY A 309 -11.08 3.09 4.66
C GLY A 309 -10.92 2.71 6.13
N GLN A 310 -10.31 1.55 6.38
CA GLN A 310 -9.93 1.09 7.72
C GLN A 310 -8.43 0.78 7.79
N ILE A 311 -7.80 1.26 8.86
CA ILE A 311 -6.39 1.01 9.17
C ILE A 311 -6.28 0.45 10.59
N GLU A 312 -5.50 -0.62 10.76
CA GLU A 312 -5.16 -1.19 12.06
C GLU A 312 -3.65 -1.37 12.21
N THR A 313 -3.07 -0.81 13.26
CA THR A 313 -1.64 -0.91 13.52
C THR A 313 -1.36 -0.86 15.02
N THR A 314 -0.18 -1.31 15.42
CA THR A 314 0.28 -1.08 16.78
C THR A 314 0.57 0.41 16.99
N ALA A 315 1.34 1.06 16.13
CA ALA A 315 1.58 2.50 16.19
C ALA A 315 1.40 3.19 14.82
N LEU A 316 1.05 4.48 14.83
CA LEU A 316 1.01 5.29 13.62
C LEU A 316 1.74 6.62 13.80
N GLY A 317 2.74 6.89 12.96
CA GLY A 317 3.47 8.15 12.92
C GLY A 317 3.07 9.00 11.72
N VAL A 318 2.81 10.30 11.93
CA VAL A 318 2.69 11.32 10.87
C VAL A 318 3.82 12.33 11.06
N TYR A 319 4.83 12.22 10.21
CA TYR A 319 6.09 12.94 10.35
C TYR A 319 6.10 14.26 9.56
N THR A 320 7.22 14.99 9.67
CA THR A 320 7.42 16.31 9.07
C THR A 320 7.08 16.34 7.57
N GLY A 321 6.14 17.21 7.20
CA GLY A 321 5.69 17.39 5.81
C GLY A 321 4.71 16.32 5.31
N ALA A 322 4.40 15.33 6.15
CA ALA A 322 3.48 14.25 5.82
C ALA A 322 2.03 14.61 6.15
N THR A 323 1.11 13.90 5.51
CA THR A 323 -0.34 14.12 5.71
C THR A 323 -1.09 12.81 5.93
N LEU A 324 -2.04 12.83 6.86
CA LEU A 324 -3.15 11.88 6.94
C LEU A 324 -4.43 12.68 6.68
N SER A 325 -5.22 12.31 5.67
CA SER A 325 -6.42 13.09 5.30
C SER A 325 -7.60 12.22 4.91
N GLY A 326 -8.82 12.71 5.17
CA GLY A 326 -10.05 12.08 4.68
C GLY A 326 -11.03 11.66 5.77
N HIS A 327 -11.61 10.48 5.61
CA HIS A 327 -12.64 9.92 6.48
C HIS A 327 -12.59 8.40 6.51
N GLY A 328 -12.93 7.80 7.65
CA GLY A 328 -12.72 6.37 7.91
C GLY A 328 -12.32 6.11 9.36
N THR A 329 -11.67 4.97 9.61
CA THR A 329 -11.23 4.58 10.95
C THR A 329 -9.76 4.19 10.95
N VAL A 330 -9.03 4.70 11.93
CA VAL A 330 -7.64 4.37 12.18
C VAL A 330 -7.50 3.92 13.63
N ILE A 331 -6.99 2.71 13.83
CA ILE A 331 -6.71 2.13 15.14
C ILE A 331 -5.20 2.01 15.28
N ALA A 332 -4.64 2.69 16.28
CA ALA A 332 -3.24 2.61 16.67
C ALA A 332 -3.16 2.25 18.16
N SER A 333 -3.02 0.96 18.48
CA SER A 333 -3.22 0.47 19.85
C SER A 333 -2.21 0.99 20.88
N ALA A 334 -0.98 1.29 20.45
CA ALA A 334 0.06 1.94 21.22
C ALA A 334 0.10 3.47 20.99
N GLY A 335 -0.79 3.98 20.16
CA GLY A 335 -1.00 5.41 19.95
C GLY A 335 -0.47 5.97 18.63
N PHE A 336 -0.75 7.25 18.47
CA PHE A 336 -0.36 8.10 17.36
C PHE A 336 0.79 9.00 17.78
N ASN A 337 1.72 9.25 16.87
CA ASN A 337 2.74 10.28 17.01
C ASN A 337 2.63 11.25 15.82
N ILE A 338 2.30 12.51 16.10
CA ILE A 338 2.17 13.58 15.11
C ILE A 338 3.24 14.62 15.41
N ASN A 339 4.32 14.62 14.64
CA ASN A 339 5.42 15.58 14.81
C ASN A 339 4.96 17.03 14.52
N ASP A 340 5.75 18.03 14.94
CA ASP A 340 5.51 19.48 14.80
C ASP A 340 5.08 19.96 13.40
N LEU A 341 5.41 19.20 12.35
CA LEU A 341 5.11 19.51 10.95
C LEU A 341 4.33 18.38 10.24
N GLY A 342 3.85 17.40 10.99
CA GLY A 342 2.87 16.42 10.52
C GLY A 342 1.46 16.99 10.60
N ALA A 343 0.62 16.66 9.62
CA ALA A 343 -0.74 17.18 9.55
C ALA A 343 -1.78 16.08 9.41
N ILE A 344 -2.86 16.19 10.19
CA ILE A 344 -4.06 15.38 10.02
C ILE A 344 -5.22 16.27 9.57
N THR A 345 -6.00 15.86 8.58
CA THR A 345 -7.20 16.59 8.13
C THR A 345 -8.42 15.67 8.04
N ALA A 346 -9.42 15.91 8.90
CA ALA A 346 -10.71 15.21 8.86
C ALA A 346 -11.67 15.94 7.91
N HIS A 347 -12.05 15.29 6.80
CA HIS A 347 -12.97 15.86 5.80
C HIS A 347 -14.44 15.48 6.03
N GLN A 348 -14.68 14.30 6.60
CA GLN A 348 -15.97 13.85 7.10
C GLN A 348 -15.73 13.18 8.46
N GLN A 349 -16.42 12.09 8.76
CA GLN A 349 -16.16 11.32 9.98
C GLN A 349 -14.80 10.60 9.92
N LEU A 350 -13.85 11.05 10.73
CA LEU A 350 -12.57 10.41 10.95
C LEU A 350 -12.49 9.95 12.41
N ASN A 351 -12.40 8.63 12.61
CA ASN A 351 -12.21 8.02 13.92
C ASN A 351 -10.72 7.71 14.12
N LEU A 352 -10.13 8.27 15.16
CA LEU A 352 -8.78 7.96 15.63
C LEU A 352 -8.91 7.22 16.97
N ILE A 353 -8.45 5.98 17.05
CA ILE A 353 -8.58 5.12 18.23
C ILE A 353 -7.18 4.78 18.75
N GLY A 354 -6.86 5.25 19.95
CA GLY A 354 -5.52 5.24 20.55
C GLY A 354 -5.14 6.59 21.14
N ASP A 355 -4.18 6.62 22.07
CA ASP A 355 -3.62 7.86 22.61
C ASP A 355 -2.85 8.62 21.52
N ILE A 356 -2.82 9.95 21.59
CA ILE A 356 -2.27 10.81 20.54
C ILE A 356 -1.21 11.73 21.15
N ASP A 357 0.06 11.45 20.87
CA ASP A 357 1.18 12.40 21.00
C ASP A 357 1.07 13.38 19.83
N ASN A 358 0.50 14.56 20.11
CA ASN A 358 0.24 15.58 19.09
C ASN A 358 1.13 16.79 19.36
N ALA A 359 2.21 16.90 18.60
CA ALA A 359 3.03 18.11 18.50
C ALA A 359 2.72 18.90 17.21
N GLY A 360 2.07 18.28 16.23
CA GLY A 360 1.66 18.89 14.96
C GLY A 360 0.30 19.57 14.96
N THR A 361 -0.41 19.45 13.82
CA THR A 361 -1.71 20.08 13.61
C THR A 361 -2.76 19.07 13.14
N ILE A 362 -3.90 19.06 13.81
CA ILE A 362 -5.11 18.34 13.38
C ILE A 362 -6.14 19.37 12.92
N THR A 363 -6.56 19.34 11.67
CA THR A 363 -7.61 20.19 11.13
C THR A 363 -8.89 19.40 10.97
N VAL A 364 -9.99 19.88 11.54
CA VAL A 364 -11.32 19.40 11.21
C VAL A 364 -11.88 20.35 10.15
N ALA A 365 -11.88 19.87 8.89
CA ALA A 365 -12.26 20.67 7.75
C ALA A 365 -13.72 21.13 7.84
N ALA A 366 -14.13 22.08 7.00
CA ALA A 366 -15.50 22.57 7.00
C ALA A 366 -16.51 21.43 6.81
N GLY A 367 -17.44 21.26 7.76
CA GLY A 367 -18.40 20.16 7.81
C GLY A 367 -17.84 18.79 8.22
N GLY A 368 -16.56 18.70 8.61
CA GLY A 368 -15.91 17.48 9.08
C GLY A 368 -16.32 17.08 10.50
N ASP A 369 -16.10 15.80 10.84
CA ASP A 369 -16.39 15.20 12.16
C ASP A 369 -15.16 14.40 12.62
N LEU A 370 -14.38 14.95 13.54
CA LEU A 370 -13.26 14.24 14.16
C LEU A 370 -13.72 13.54 15.44
N ARG A 371 -13.35 12.28 15.62
CA ARG A 371 -13.58 11.54 16.87
C ARG A 371 -12.29 10.91 17.35
N CYS A 372 -11.82 11.35 18.51
CA CYS A 372 -10.64 10.82 19.16
C CYS A 372 -11.07 9.94 20.35
N PHE A 373 -10.81 8.65 20.25
CA PHE A 373 -11.02 7.65 21.30
C PHE A 373 -9.68 7.32 21.94
N GLY A 374 -9.24 8.21 22.84
CA GLY A 374 -7.94 8.15 23.50
C GLY A 374 -7.56 9.50 24.09
N THR A 375 -6.44 9.57 24.78
CA THR A 375 -5.93 10.79 25.38
C THR A 375 -5.09 11.55 24.37
N LEU A 376 -5.38 12.83 24.13
CA LEU A 376 -4.38 13.72 23.54
C LEU A 376 -3.35 14.06 24.63
N LEU A 377 -2.09 13.70 24.43
CA LEU A 377 -1.03 13.84 25.43
C LEU A 377 -0.56 15.30 25.58
N ASP A 378 0.33 15.57 26.53
CA ASP A 378 0.80 16.92 26.91
C ASP A 378 1.73 17.61 25.88
N ASP A 379 1.69 17.11 24.64
CA ASP A 379 2.04 17.69 23.34
C ASP A 379 1.76 19.20 23.20
N GLN A 380 2.60 19.96 22.49
CA GLN A 380 2.30 21.37 22.15
C GLN A 380 1.52 21.55 20.84
N GLY A 381 0.85 20.49 20.37
CA GLY A 381 0.09 20.49 19.12
C GLY A 381 -1.26 21.20 19.23
N SER A 382 -1.95 21.25 18.09
CA SER A 382 -3.23 21.93 18.00
C SER A 382 -4.30 21.15 17.24
N ILE A 383 -5.55 21.42 17.59
CA ILE A 383 -6.74 21.04 16.81
C ILE A 383 -7.42 22.32 16.33
N GLU A 384 -7.60 22.46 15.02
CA GLU A 384 -8.32 23.57 14.39
C GLU A 384 -9.70 23.13 13.92
N LEU A 385 -10.74 23.83 14.38
CA LEU A 385 -12.13 23.57 14.03
C LEU A 385 -12.61 24.59 12.99
N GLN A 386 -12.83 24.15 11.75
CA GLN A 386 -13.36 24.99 10.68
C GLN A 386 -14.89 25.07 10.68
N ALA A 387 -15.48 25.74 9.69
CA ALA A 387 -16.89 26.07 9.70
C ALA A 387 -17.80 24.83 9.72
N ASN A 388 -18.77 24.81 10.64
CA ASN A 388 -19.70 23.69 10.87
C ASN A 388 -19.00 22.34 11.16
N SER A 389 -17.75 22.37 11.64
CA SER A 389 -17.02 21.16 12.02
C SER A 389 -17.37 20.71 13.44
N VAL A 390 -17.16 19.43 13.72
CA VAL A 390 -17.31 18.84 15.04
C VAL A 390 -16.04 18.09 15.42
N ALA A 391 -15.51 18.34 16.63
CA ALA A 391 -14.50 17.48 17.23
C ALA A 391 -15.04 16.88 18.52
N SER A 392 -15.01 15.56 18.63
CA SER A 392 -15.37 14.81 19.83
C SER A 392 -14.12 14.19 20.45
N LEU A 393 -13.76 14.67 21.64
CA LEU A 393 -12.50 14.34 22.30
C LEU A 393 -12.76 13.65 23.63
N GLU A 394 -12.02 12.57 23.91
CA GLU A 394 -12.11 11.84 25.17
C GLU A 394 -11.41 12.60 26.31
N ALA A 395 -10.08 12.69 26.27
CA ALA A 395 -9.25 13.42 27.24
C ALA A 395 -8.22 14.30 26.52
N VAL A 396 -7.89 15.45 27.10
CA VAL A 396 -7.04 16.46 26.45
C VAL A 396 -5.96 16.95 27.42
N GLY A 397 -4.70 16.73 27.09
CA GLY A 397 -3.54 17.19 27.84
C GLY A 397 -3.42 18.72 27.87
N SER A 398 -2.70 19.20 28.88
CA SER A 398 -2.44 20.61 29.18
C SER A 398 -1.68 21.38 28.10
N GLY A 399 -0.84 20.69 27.31
CA GLY A 399 -0.09 21.29 26.22
C GLY A 399 -0.94 21.58 24.95
N GLN A 400 -2.08 20.92 24.82
CA GLN A 400 -2.89 20.96 23.60
C GLN A 400 -3.67 22.27 23.47
N THR A 401 -3.81 22.76 22.24
CA THR A 401 -4.65 23.90 21.92
C THR A 401 -5.81 23.53 21.00
N ILE A 402 -7.04 23.81 21.39
CA ILE A 402 -8.23 23.70 20.54
C ILE A 402 -8.63 25.09 20.03
N THR A 403 -8.60 25.32 18.73
CA THR A 403 -8.90 26.62 18.13
C THR A 403 -10.19 26.57 17.33
N PHE A 404 -11.14 27.44 17.66
CA PHE A 404 -12.30 27.70 16.82
C PHE A 404 -11.94 28.67 15.71
N ALA A 405 -11.79 28.18 14.48
CA ALA A 405 -11.37 28.97 13.33
C ALA A 405 -12.51 29.33 12.36
N GLY A 406 -13.58 28.52 12.33
CA GLY A 406 -14.74 28.76 11.48
C GLY A 406 -16.07 28.84 12.24
N ASN A 407 -17.03 29.55 11.65
CA ASN A 407 -18.35 29.73 12.24
C ASN A 407 -19.07 28.41 12.49
N ASN A 408 -19.87 28.35 13.55
CA ASN A 408 -20.67 27.17 13.92
C ASN A 408 -19.85 25.90 14.20
N ALA A 409 -18.54 26.03 14.47
CA ALA A 409 -17.76 24.90 14.89
C ALA A 409 -18.14 24.48 16.33
N LYS A 410 -18.02 23.17 16.60
CA LYS A 410 -18.48 22.53 17.82
C LYS A 410 -17.39 21.64 18.40
N LEU A 411 -17.18 21.76 19.70
CA LEU A 411 -16.34 20.87 20.49
C LEU A 411 -17.23 20.01 21.39
N VAL A 412 -17.03 18.70 21.40
CA VAL A 412 -17.68 17.75 22.32
C VAL A 412 -16.60 17.16 23.23
N LEU A 413 -16.75 17.36 24.54
CA LEU A 413 -15.87 16.78 25.54
C LEU A 413 -16.59 15.60 26.19
N ARG A 414 -16.06 14.40 25.96
CA ARG A 414 -16.65 13.14 26.45
C ARG A 414 -16.26 12.82 27.89
N SER A 415 -15.03 13.18 28.26
CA SER A 415 -14.59 13.22 29.66
C SER A 415 -14.18 14.65 30.07
N PRO A 416 -15.13 15.57 30.29
CA PRO A 416 -14.85 16.99 30.57
C PRO A 416 -13.87 17.25 31.72
N GLY A 417 -13.85 16.37 32.74
CA GLY A 417 -12.95 16.48 33.88
C GLY A 417 -11.48 16.14 33.56
N ALA A 418 -11.22 15.52 32.40
CA ALA A 418 -9.90 15.19 31.88
C ALA A 418 -9.41 16.20 30.83
N PHE A 419 -10.06 17.36 30.72
CA PHE A 419 -9.62 18.45 29.87
C PHE A 419 -8.63 19.36 30.62
N GLY A 420 -7.38 19.35 30.20
CA GLY A 420 -6.32 20.25 30.66
C GLY A 420 -5.90 21.31 29.64
N GLY A 421 -6.27 21.15 28.37
CA GLY A 421 -5.80 21.99 27.27
C GLY A 421 -6.32 23.44 27.28
N THR A 422 -5.97 24.20 26.24
CA THR A 422 -6.40 25.59 26.03
C THR A 422 -7.41 25.69 24.91
N ILE A 423 -8.50 26.42 25.13
CA ILE A 423 -9.51 26.75 24.12
C ILE A 423 -9.27 28.17 23.61
N LYS A 424 -9.08 28.32 22.29
CA LYS A 424 -8.87 29.60 21.60
C LYS A 424 -10.07 30.01 20.74
N ASN A 425 -10.36 31.32 20.75
CA ASN A 425 -11.31 31.98 19.86
C ASN A 425 -12.76 31.48 19.95
N PHE A 426 -13.18 31.02 21.13
CA PHE A 426 -14.59 30.72 21.38
C PHE A 426 -15.44 32.00 21.26
N GLY A 427 -16.54 31.95 20.48
CA GLY A 427 -17.24 33.16 20.04
C GLY A 427 -18.72 32.90 19.72
N PRO A 428 -19.47 33.91 19.26
CA PRO A 428 -20.94 33.91 19.21
C PRO A 428 -21.60 32.76 18.44
N THR A 429 -20.91 32.16 17.49
CA THR A 429 -21.44 31.06 16.67
C THR A 429 -20.98 29.69 17.14
N HIS A 430 -20.07 29.61 18.12
CA HIS A 430 -19.44 28.37 18.54
C HIS A 430 -20.23 27.70 19.68
N SER A 431 -20.05 26.40 19.83
CA SER A 431 -20.60 25.65 20.97
C SER A 431 -19.60 24.66 21.54
N ILE A 432 -19.68 24.44 22.85
CA ILE A 432 -18.98 23.37 23.55
C ILE A 432 -20.05 22.50 24.23
N GLU A 433 -20.07 21.21 23.92
CA GLU A 433 -20.90 20.22 24.60
C GLU A 433 -20.06 19.41 25.58
N LEU A 434 -20.60 19.19 26.77
CA LEU A 434 -20.00 18.39 27.81
C LEU A 434 -20.88 17.17 28.04
N GLU A 435 -20.32 15.96 27.94
CA GLU A 435 -21.01 14.72 28.35
C GLU A 435 -21.06 14.60 29.89
N ALA A 436 -21.51 15.66 30.56
CA ALA A 436 -21.65 15.76 32.01
C ALA A 436 -22.79 16.72 32.38
N GLU A 437 -23.38 16.51 33.56
CA GLU A 437 -24.37 17.42 34.12
C GLU A 437 -23.69 18.61 34.82
N VAL A 438 -24.21 19.83 34.60
CA VAL A 438 -23.65 21.08 35.14
C VAL A 438 -24.72 21.84 35.94
N THR A 439 -24.31 22.40 37.08
CA THR A 439 -25.09 23.30 37.94
C THR A 439 -24.69 24.76 37.68
N LEU A 440 -25.67 25.66 37.73
CA LEU A 440 -25.49 27.11 37.54
C LEU A 440 -25.30 27.85 38.87
N PRO A 441 -24.64 29.03 38.86
CA PRO A 441 -23.97 29.67 37.72
C PRO A 441 -22.53 29.15 37.49
N PRO A 442 -21.98 29.30 36.28
CA PRO A 442 -20.56 29.05 36.04
C PRO A 442 -19.68 30.08 36.78
N ASN A 443 -18.42 29.71 37.07
CA ASN A 443 -17.43 30.64 37.60
C ASN A 443 -16.32 30.88 36.57
N PHE A 444 -15.99 32.14 36.28
CA PHE A 444 -14.87 32.49 35.43
C PHE A 444 -13.87 33.36 36.20
N ALA A 445 -12.66 32.84 36.40
CA ALA A 445 -11.59 33.55 37.09
C ALA A 445 -10.24 33.16 36.49
N ASN A 446 -9.32 34.13 36.39
CA ASN A 446 -7.94 33.92 35.91
C ASN A 446 -7.86 33.20 34.54
N GLY A 447 -8.82 33.45 33.64
CA GLY A 447 -8.86 32.82 32.32
C GLY A 447 -9.48 31.43 32.29
N VAL A 448 -9.91 30.88 33.44
CA VAL A 448 -10.46 29.52 33.53
C VAL A 448 -11.96 29.57 33.78
N LEU A 449 -12.74 28.92 32.92
CA LEU A 449 -14.16 28.63 33.14
C LEU A 449 -14.28 27.35 33.96
N THR A 450 -14.71 27.47 35.21
CA THR A 450 -14.97 26.34 36.10
C THR A 450 -16.46 26.05 36.13
N LEU A 451 -16.80 24.79 35.84
CA LEU A 451 -18.16 24.26 35.88
C LEU A 451 -18.26 23.22 36.98
N THR A 452 -19.36 23.26 37.73
CA THR A 452 -19.63 22.31 38.81
C THR A 452 -20.84 21.46 38.48
N GLY A 453 -20.87 20.21 38.92
CA GLY A 453 -22.00 19.31 38.76
C GLY A 453 -22.87 19.25 40.03
N PRO A 454 -23.92 18.42 40.02
CA PRO A 454 -24.73 18.15 41.20
C PRO A 454 -23.88 17.58 42.35
N GLY A 455 -24.20 17.99 43.58
CA GLY A 455 -23.41 17.65 44.77
C GLY A 455 -22.38 18.75 45.09
N ASN A 456 -22.27 19.12 46.37
CA ASN A 456 -21.53 20.31 46.81
C ASN A 456 -20.09 20.38 46.24
N ASN A 457 -19.84 21.39 45.39
CA ASN A 457 -18.55 21.75 44.81
C ASN A 457 -17.84 20.66 43.98
N ASN A 458 -18.58 19.73 43.38
CA ASN A 458 -17.98 18.76 42.46
C ASN A 458 -17.61 19.45 41.13
N VAL A 459 -16.32 19.67 40.88
CA VAL A 459 -15.85 20.28 39.62
C VAL A 459 -15.95 19.25 38.49
N VAL A 460 -16.69 19.58 37.44
CA VAL A 460 -16.89 18.68 36.28
C VAL A 460 -16.03 19.06 35.09
N ALA A 461 -15.66 20.34 34.96
CA ALA A 461 -14.77 20.82 33.91
C ALA A 461 -14.05 22.09 34.35
N GLN A 462 -12.80 22.23 33.90
CA GLN A 462 -12.02 23.47 33.99
C GLN A 462 -11.47 23.78 32.60
N LEU A 463 -12.03 24.79 31.94
CA LEU A 463 -11.68 25.12 30.57
C LEU A 463 -10.82 26.39 30.57
N GLN A 464 -9.55 26.28 30.18
CA GLN A 464 -8.69 27.44 29.98
C GLN A 464 -9.11 28.15 28.70
N MET A 465 -9.66 29.36 28.82
CA MET A 465 -10.22 30.13 27.71
C MET A 465 -9.29 31.27 27.31
N GLN A 466 -9.00 31.40 26.02
CA GLN A 466 -8.23 32.49 25.43
C GLN A 466 -8.97 33.06 24.21
N GLY A 467 -9.23 34.35 24.21
CA GLY A 467 -9.97 35.03 23.14
C GLY A 467 -9.26 36.29 22.67
N ALA A 468 -9.61 36.75 21.47
CA ALA A 468 -9.24 38.08 20.99
C ALA A 468 -9.88 39.20 21.83
N ILE A 469 -11.01 38.90 22.49
CA ILE A 469 -11.69 39.75 23.47
C ILE A 469 -11.57 39.08 24.84
N ALA A 470 -11.41 39.87 25.89
CA ALA A 470 -11.37 39.36 27.26
C ALA A 470 -12.72 38.77 27.67
N TYR A 471 -12.72 37.50 28.06
CA TYR A 471 -13.90 36.83 28.63
C TYR A 471 -14.18 37.30 30.06
N ASN A 472 -15.45 37.26 30.45
CA ASN A 472 -15.91 37.35 31.82
C ASN A 472 -17.04 36.34 32.05
N THR A 473 -17.54 36.21 33.29
CA THR A 473 -18.59 35.23 33.62
C THR A 473 -19.85 35.39 32.76
N ASN A 474 -20.20 36.61 32.34
CA ASN A 474 -21.38 36.87 31.51
C ASN A 474 -21.15 36.57 30.03
N SER A 475 -19.92 36.26 29.60
CA SER A 475 -19.61 35.85 28.23
C SER A 475 -20.13 34.43 27.91
N PHE A 476 -20.59 33.68 28.91
CA PHE A 476 -20.96 32.27 28.77
C PHE A 476 -22.43 32.06 29.15
N ASN A 477 -23.22 31.57 28.21
CA ASN A 477 -24.51 30.97 28.50
C ASN A 477 -24.31 29.46 28.61
N VAL A 478 -24.70 28.89 29.75
CA VAL A 478 -24.61 27.46 30.02
C VAL A 478 -26.03 26.93 30.15
N VAL A 479 -26.39 25.98 29.29
CA VAL A 479 -27.64 25.22 29.36
C VAL A 479 -27.35 23.91 30.08
N PRO A 480 -27.89 23.71 31.30
CA PRO A 480 -27.75 22.45 32.02
C PRO A 480 -28.41 21.27 31.31
N GLY A 481 -27.82 20.09 31.43
CA GLY A 481 -28.35 18.82 30.93
C GLY A 481 -27.24 17.79 30.73
N PRO A 482 -27.56 16.54 30.40
CA PRO A 482 -26.63 15.59 29.80
C PRO A 482 -26.96 15.41 28.29
N PRO A 483 -26.25 16.07 27.36
CA PRO A 483 -25.07 16.92 27.58
C PRO A 483 -25.41 18.35 28.03
N ALA A 484 -24.48 18.99 28.74
CA ALA A 484 -24.54 20.42 29.03
C ALA A 484 -23.95 21.18 27.84
N VAL A 485 -24.49 22.35 27.53
CA VAL A 485 -24.09 23.14 26.35
C VAL A 485 -23.63 24.53 26.77
N ILE A 486 -22.45 24.94 26.30
CA ILE A 486 -21.88 26.27 26.48
C ILE A 486 -21.95 27.01 25.15
N THR A 487 -22.51 28.22 25.16
CA THR A 487 -22.50 29.17 24.03
C THR A 487 -21.96 30.52 24.50
N TYR A 488 -21.39 31.30 23.57
CA TYR A 488 -20.98 32.68 23.85
C TYR A 488 -22.18 33.64 23.81
N VAL A 489 -22.16 34.69 24.63
CA VAL A 489 -23.20 35.75 24.70
C VAL A 489 -22.63 37.13 24.42
#